data_AF-A0A5B8LUG1-F1
#
_entry.id   AF-A0A5B8LUG1-F1
#
_cell.length_a   1.000
_cell.length_b   1.000
_cell.length_c   1.000
_cell.angle_alpha   90.00
_cell.angle_beta   90.00
_cell.angle_gamma   90.00
#
_symmetry.space_group_name_H-M   'P 1'
#
loop_
_entity.id
_entity.type
_entity.pdbx_description
1 polymer ?
#
loop_
_entity_poly.entity_id
_entity_poly.type
_entity_poly.pdbx_seq_one_letter_code
_entity_poly.pdbx_strand_id
1 'polypeptide(L)'
;MLDDFRLGPRSARAQIHGLTARLKQQTCHDIIREVQAAVADPALEEVLVYYGRNLQLSPQRAAVLFGALPQLPRPIDPRIFEIQSRSTAHQEEFGALAEAQRSSVWPALSPVQKRRLTALGFAPSGAGTRKSARSQSATPSRSWPPRAYLP
;
A
#
# COMPACT_ATOMS: atom_id res chain seq x y z
N MET A 1 -35.29 -23.04 17.11
CA MET A 1 -35.69 -22.41 15.83
C MET A 1 -34.55 -21.49 15.46
N LEU A 2 -33.52 -22.02 14.78
CA LEU A 2 -32.41 -21.22 14.26
C LEU A 2 -32.86 -20.82 12.86
N ASP A 3 -33.49 -19.67 12.73
CA ASP A 3 -33.86 -19.16 11.42
C ASP A 3 -32.59 -18.95 10.61
N ASP A 4 -32.47 -19.80 9.60
CA ASP A 4 -31.52 -19.79 8.52
C ASP A 4 -31.69 -18.47 7.77
N PHE A 5 -31.14 -17.38 8.36
CA PHE A 5 -31.11 -16.05 7.76
C PHE A 5 -30.15 -16.12 6.57
N ARG A 6 -30.66 -16.66 5.47
CA ARG A 6 -30.02 -16.63 4.16
C ARG A 6 -29.95 -15.18 3.72
N LEU A 7 -28.85 -14.54 4.08
CA LEU A 7 -28.48 -13.22 3.58
C LEU A 7 -28.50 -13.29 2.06
N GLY A 8 -29.37 -12.50 1.43
CA GLY A 8 -29.32 -12.33 -0.01
C GLY A 8 -27.90 -11.92 -0.47
N PRO A 9 -27.51 -12.21 -1.72
CA PRO A 9 -26.13 -12.04 -2.19
C PRO A 9 -25.60 -10.59 -2.05
N ARG A 10 -26.49 -9.59 -2.03
CA ARG A 10 -26.11 -8.19 -1.76
C ARG A 10 -25.81 -7.91 -0.28
N SER A 11 -26.63 -8.43 0.65
CA SER A 11 -26.43 -8.22 2.08
C SER A 11 -25.24 -9.03 2.59
N ALA A 12 -25.02 -10.24 2.06
CA ALA A 12 -23.81 -11.02 2.35
C ALA A 12 -22.53 -10.27 1.93
N ARG A 13 -22.51 -9.68 0.72
CA ARG A 13 -21.38 -8.84 0.28
C ARG A 13 -21.16 -7.63 1.18
N ALA A 14 -22.22 -6.92 1.54
CA ALA A 14 -22.12 -5.76 2.43
C ALA A 14 -21.54 -6.14 3.81
N GLN A 15 -21.97 -7.28 4.37
CA GLN A 15 -21.42 -7.78 5.63
C GLN A 15 -19.95 -8.18 5.51
N ILE A 16 -19.57 -8.92 4.46
CA ILE A 16 -18.17 -9.29 4.21
C ILE A 16 -17.32 -8.03 4.05
N HIS A 17 -17.77 -7.05 3.27
CA HIS A 17 -17.07 -5.77 3.13
C HIS A 17 -16.90 -5.05 4.47
N GLY A 18 -17.94 -5.02 5.31
CA GLY A 18 -17.88 -4.44 6.64
C GLY A 18 -16.86 -5.13 7.54
N LEU A 19 -16.84 -6.47 7.54
CA LEU A 19 -15.87 -7.26 8.32
C LEU A 19 -14.44 -7.03 7.84
N THR A 20 -14.21 -7.05 6.52
CA THR A 20 -12.89 -6.79 5.93
C THR A 20 -12.39 -5.38 6.27
N ALA A 21 -13.27 -4.37 6.22
CA ALA A 21 -12.91 -3.01 6.58
C ALA A 21 -12.50 -2.88 8.06
N ARG A 22 -13.26 -3.51 8.98
CA ARG A 22 -12.94 -3.51 10.41
C ARG A 22 -11.64 -4.24 10.69
N LEU A 23 -11.42 -5.40 10.07
CA LEU A 23 -10.18 -6.16 10.24
C LEU A 23 -8.97 -5.36 9.74
N LYS A 24 -9.10 -4.70 8.58
CA LYS A 24 -8.06 -3.81 8.05
C LYS A 24 -7.77 -2.67 9.02
N GLN A 25 -8.79 -2.00 9.54
CA GLN A 25 -8.63 -0.89 10.49
C GLN A 25 -7.93 -1.33 11.77
N GLN A 26 -8.36 -2.45 12.35
CA GLN A 26 -7.75 -3.03 13.54
C GLN A 26 -6.27 -3.36 13.28
N THR A 27 -5.99 -4.01 12.14
CA THR A 27 -4.62 -4.34 11.72
C THR A 27 -3.74 -3.09 11.61
N CYS A 28 -4.24 -2.02 10.99
CA CYS A 28 -3.50 -0.75 10.91
C CYS A 28 -3.26 -0.13 12.29
N HIS A 29 -4.26 -0.14 13.18
CA HIS A 29 -4.11 0.34 14.56
C HIS A 29 -3.05 -0.43 15.33
N ASP A 30 -3.07 -1.76 15.24
CA ASP A 30 -2.13 -2.63 15.94
C ASP A 30 -0.70 -2.41 15.43
N ILE A 31 -0.52 -2.26 14.12
CA ILE A 31 0.79 -1.94 13.54
C ILE A 31 1.30 -0.58 14.03
N ILE A 32 0.46 0.46 14.03
CA ILE A 32 0.91 1.78 14.51
C ILE A 32 1.35 1.72 15.98
N ARG A 33 0.63 0.94 16.82
CA ARG A 33 1.01 0.70 18.23
C ARG A 33 2.29 -0.10 18.36
N GLU A 34 2.48 -1.14 17.56
CA GLU A 34 3.74 -1.91 17.51
C GLU A 34 4.91 -1.00 17.17
N VAL A 35 4.76 -0.10 16.19
CA VAL A 35 5.81 0.85 15.81
C VAL A 35 6.12 1.82 16.96
N GLN A 36 5.09 2.36 17.64
CA GLN A 36 5.30 3.23 18.81
C GLN A 36 6.04 2.53 19.95
N ALA A 37 5.75 1.25 20.18
CA ALA A 37 6.44 0.48 21.21
C ALA A 37 7.91 0.19 20.83
N ALA A 38 8.20 0.07 19.53
CA ALA A 38 9.55 -0.19 19.02
C ALA A 38 10.40 1.08 18.88
N VAL A 39 9.77 2.24 18.64
CA VAL A 39 10.44 3.51 18.33
C VAL A 39 9.89 4.62 19.21
N ALA A 40 10.72 5.14 20.11
CA ALA A 40 10.40 6.31 20.93
C ALA A 40 10.51 7.61 20.12
N ASP A 41 9.53 7.85 19.25
CA ASP A 41 9.40 9.09 18.47
C ASP A 41 8.05 9.77 18.76
N PRO A 42 8.03 11.00 19.33
CA PRO A 42 6.79 11.71 19.64
C PRO A 42 5.93 11.97 18.39
N ALA A 43 6.52 12.05 17.19
CA ALA A 43 5.74 12.22 15.96
C ALA A 43 4.81 11.03 15.68
N LEU A 44 5.13 9.83 16.17
CA LEU A 44 4.29 8.62 16.04
C LEU A 44 3.07 8.66 16.97
N GLU A 45 3.14 9.34 18.11
CA GLU A 45 1.97 9.53 19.00
C GLU A 45 0.83 10.23 18.26
N GLU A 46 1.18 11.30 17.56
CA GLU A 46 0.25 12.07 16.75
C GLU A 46 -0.27 11.28 15.53
N VAL A 47 0.51 10.34 14.98
CA VAL A 47 0.07 9.44 13.89
C VAL A 47 -1.11 8.58 14.34
N LEU A 48 -1.04 7.96 15.52
CA LEU A 48 -2.12 7.11 16.03
C LEU A 48 -3.40 7.90 16.28
N VAL A 49 -3.27 9.09 16.90
CA VAL A 49 -4.40 9.99 17.16
C VAL A 49 -5.05 10.44 15.85
N TYR A 50 -4.24 10.84 14.86
CA TYR A 50 -4.73 11.26 13.56
C TYR A 50 -5.42 10.11 12.82
N TYR A 51 -4.81 8.93 12.79
CA TYR A 51 -5.35 7.76 12.10
C TYR A 51 -6.69 7.32 12.73
N GLY A 52 -6.80 7.31 14.05
CA GLY A 52 -8.05 6.94 14.73
C GLY A 52 -9.23 7.84 14.37
N ARG A 53 -8.99 9.11 14.02
CA ARG A 53 -10.03 10.08 13.62
C ARG A 53 -10.38 10.00 12.13
N ASN A 54 -9.38 9.77 11.28
CA ASN A 54 -9.53 9.90 9.83
C ASN A 54 -9.61 8.56 9.10
N LEU A 55 -9.13 7.48 9.71
CA LEU A 55 -8.96 6.13 9.15
C LEU A 55 -8.07 6.09 7.89
N GLN A 56 -7.41 7.21 7.60
CA GLN A 56 -6.47 7.46 6.52
C GLN A 56 -5.35 8.34 7.07
N LEU A 57 -4.15 8.19 6.52
CA LEU A 57 -2.98 8.98 6.89
C LEU A 57 -2.89 10.22 6.01
N SER A 58 -2.45 11.34 6.57
CA SER A 58 -1.91 12.43 5.77
C SER A 58 -0.56 11.99 5.17
N PRO A 59 -0.13 12.56 4.03
CA PRO A 59 1.20 12.37 3.46
C PRO A 59 2.35 12.45 4.48
N GLN A 60 2.34 13.45 5.36
CA GLN A 60 3.41 13.62 6.36
C GLN A 60 3.38 12.50 7.40
N ARG A 61 2.19 12.15 7.90
CA ARG A 61 2.02 11.04 8.86
C ARG A 61 2.39 9.69 8.25
N ALA A 62 2.07 9.48 6.98
CA ALA A 62 2.50 8.30 6.23
C ALA A 62 4.03 8.23 6.11
N ALA A 63 4.69 9.36 5.82
CA ALA A 63 6.15 9.41 5.73
C ALA A 63 6.84 9.05 7.06
N VAL A 64 6.34 9.59 8.18
CA VAL A 64 6.82 9.26 9.54
C VAL A 64 6.65 7.78 9.81
N LEU A 65 5.42 7.26 9.65
CA LEU A 65 5.13 5.85 9.92
C LEU A 65 5.97 4.91 9.04
N PHE A 66 6.04 5.17 7.73
CA PHE A 66 6.74 4.29 6.80
C PHE A 66 8.26 4.32 6.96
N GLY A 67 8.81 5.42 7.48
CA GLY A 67 10.21 5.49 7.90
C GLY A 67 10.51 4.60 9.10
N ALA A 68 9.52 4.38 9.98
CA ALA A 68 9.66 3.57 11.19
C ALA A 68 9.26 2.09 10.99
N LEU A 69 8.46 1.75 9.98
CA LEU A 69 8.06 0.36 9.67
C LEU A 69 9.24 -0.65 9.61
N PRO A 70 10.42 -0.32 9.04
CA PRO A 70 11.56 -1.25 9.00
C PRO A 70 12.12 -1.65 10.37
N GLN A 71 11.75 -0.96 11.44
CA GLN A 71 12.17 -1.29 12.82
C GLN A 71 11.39 -2.47 13.40
N LEU A 72 10.27 -2.86 12.76
CA LEU A 72 9.52 -4.04 13.17
C LEU A 72 10.19 -5.34 12.70
N PRO A 73 10.10 -6.43 13.47
CA PRO A 73 10.72 -7.72 13.11
C PRO A 73 10.06 -8.38 11.90
N ARG A 74 8.87 -7.94 11.51
CA ARG A 74 8.11 -8.46 10.37
C ARG A 74 7.98 -7.40 9.27
N PRO A 75 8.11 -7.78 7.99
CA PRO A 75 7.87 -6.84 6.90
C PRO A 75 6.39 -6.47 6.83
N ILE A 76 6.12 -5.16 6.82
CA ILE A 76 4.77 -4.61 6.65
C ILE A 76 4.66 -3.98 5.27
N ASP A 77 3.65 -4.36 4.48
CA ASP A 77 3.35 -3.70 3.21
C ASP A 77 2.68 -2.34 3.49
N PRO A 78 3.28 -1.19 3.10
CA PRO A 78 2.70 0.12 3.34
C PRO A 78 1.36 0.35 2.61
N ARG A 79 1.03 -0.47 1.60
CA ARG A 79 -0.25 -0.38 0.85
C ARG A 79 -1.49 -0.74 1.67
N ILE A 80 -1.33 -1.35 2.84
CA ILE A 80 -2.46 -1.59 3.73
C ILE A 80 -3.01 -0.26 4.28
N PHE A 81 -2.20 0.80 4.32
CA PHE A 81 -2.61 2.11 4.76
C PHE A 81 -3.17 2.95 3.61
N GLU A 82 -4.28 3.63 3.87
CA GLU A 82 -4.85 4.61 2.94
C GLU A 82 -4.26 5.99 3.20
N ILE A 83 -3.93 6.70 2.12
CA ILE A 83 -3.31 8.03 2.19
C ILE A 83 -4.29 9.05 1.60
N GLN A 84 -4.46 10.17 2.30
CA GLN A 84 -5.25 11.29 1.83
C GLN A 84 -4.47 12.09 0.77
N SER A 85 -5.09 12.35 -0.38
CA SER A 85 -4.50 13.20 -1.42
C SER A 85 -5.56 13.91 -2.28
N ARG A 86 -6.78 14.06 -1.72
CA ARG A 86 -7.92 14.67 -2.42
C ARG A 86 -7.91 16.19 -2.37
N SER A 87 -7.66 16.77 -1.20
CA SER A 87 -7.55 18.21 -1.06
C SER A 87 -6.21 18.74 -1.57
N THR A 88 -6.18 20.03 -1.88
CA THR A 88 -4.96 20.78 -2.23
C THR A 88 -3.95 20.74 -1.09
N ALA A 89 -4.40 20.93 0.16
CA ALA A 89 -3.54 20.87 1.35
C ALA A 89 -2.76 19.55 1.45
N HIS A 90 -3.40 18.39 1.23
CA HIS A 90 -2.69 17.11 1.25
C HIS A 90 -1.79 16.90 0.01
N GLN A 91 -2.10 17.54 -1.12
CA GLN A 91 -1.24 17.47 -2.30
C GLN A 91 0.05 18.28 -2.08
N GLU A 92 -0.09 19.49 -1.51
CA GLU A 92 1.03 20.36 -1.13
C GLU A 92 1.87 19.74 -0.02
N GLU A 93 1.23 19.16 1.00
CA GLU A 93 1.90 18.40 2.07
C GLU A 93 2.76 17.27 1.48
N PHE A 94 2.23 16.52 0.51
CA PHE A 94 3.01 15.50 -0.20
C PHE A 94 4.17 16.11 -1.02
N GLY A 95 3.93 17.24 -1.67
CA GLY A 95 4.94 17.96 -2.45
C GLY A 95 6.08 18.52 -1.59
N ALA A 96 5.81 18.87 -0.33
CA ALA A 96 6.77 19.39 0.63
C ALA A 96 7.65 18.31 1.29
N LEU A 97 7.31 17.02 1.13
CA LEU A 97 8.11 15.92 1.65
C LEU A 97 9.48 15.85 0.97
N ALA A 98 10.49 15.45 1.75
CA ALA A 98 11.81 15.15 1.20
C ALA A 98 11.73 13.99 0.19
N GLU A 99 12.68 13.92 -0.73
CA GLU A 99 12.70 12.94 -1.81
C GLU A 99 12.59 11.48 -1.32
N ALA A 100 13.33 11.14 -0.26
CA ALA A 100 13.29 9.82 0.35
C ALA A 100 11.92 9.51 0.96
N GLN A 101 11.25 10.51 1.55
CA GLN A 101 9.92 10.37 2.12
C GLN A 101 8.85 10.23 1.05
N ARG A 102 8.92 11.01 -0.04
CA ARG A 102 8.04 10.82 -1.20
C ARG A 102 8.18 9.42 -1.76
N SER A 103 9.43 8.94 -1.87
CA SER A 103 9.74 7.59 -2.35
C SER A 103 9.20 6.50 -1.42
N SER A 104 9.21 6.69 -0.10
CA SER A 104 8.65 5.72 0.85
C SER A 104 7.12 5.69 0.84
N VAL A 105 6.46 6.83 0.62
CA VAL A 105 4.99 6.94 0.55
C VAL A 105 4.44 6.49 -0.80
N TRP A 106 5.20 6.68 -1.88
CA TRP A 106 4.76 6.40 -3.25
C TRP A 106 4.15 5.00 -3.48
N PRO A 107 4.71 3.89 -2.95
CA PRO A 107 4.17 2.55 -3.17
C PRO A 107 2.75 2.34 -2.64
N ALA A 108 2.35 3.06 -1.59
CA ALA A 108 1.04 2.98 -0.94
C ALA A 108 -0.05 3.78 -1.65
N LEU A 109 0.32 4.71 -2.54
CA LEU A 109 -0.63 5.49 -3.32
C LEU A 109 -1.31 4.62 -4.41
N SER A 110 -2.61 4.83 -4.57
CA SER A 110 -3.38 4.22 -5.65
C SER A 110 -2.96 4.78 -7.03
N PRO A 111 -3.23 4.06 -8.14
CA PRO A 111 -2.89 4.52 -9.48
C PRO A 111 -3.50 5.88 -9.87
N VAL A 112 -4.66 6.22 -9.29
CA VAL A 112 -5.31 7.52 -9.52
C VAL A 112 -4.55 8.64 -8.79
N GLN A 113 -4.13 8.39 -7.55
CA GLN A 113 -3.37 9.36 -6.76
C GLN A 113 -1.98 9.61 -7.35
N LYS A 114 -1.30 8.55 -7.78
CA LYS A 114 -0.01 8.65 -8.49
C LYS A 114 -0.12 9.56 -9.71
N ARG A 115 -1.09 9.29 -10.59
CA ARG A 115 -1.33 10.13 -11.79
C ARG A 115 -1.56 11.60 -11.43
N ARG A 116 -2.38 11.87 -10.40
CA ARG A 116 -2.65 13.24 -9.94
C ARG A 116 -1.39 13.93 -9.43
N LEU A 117 -0.64 13.29 -8.53
CA LEU A 117 0.57 13.87 -7.95
C LEU A 117 1.71 14.02 -8.97
N THR A 118 1.78 13.11 -9.95
CA THR A 118 2.68 13.26 -11.11
C THR A 118 2.32 14.49 -11.94
N ALA A 119 1.04 14.74 -12.21
CA ALA A 119 0.62 15.93 -12.97
C ALA A 119 0.97 17.25 -12.26
N LEU A 120 1.13 17.22 -10.93
CA LEU A 120 1.57 18.36 -10.11
C LEU A 120 3.09 18.46 -9.96
N GLY A 121 3.87 17.55 -10.58
CA GLY A 121 5.33 17.53 -10.46
C GLY A 121 5.85 16.97 -9.13
N PHE A 122 5.01 16.31 -8.32
CA PHE A 122 5.40 15.79 -7.02
C PHE A 122 5.90 14.35 -7.04
N ALA A 123 5.92 13.68 -8.19
CA ALA A 123 6.39 12.31 -8.27
C ALA A 123 7.88 12.21 -7.88
N PRO A 124 8.27 11.20 -7.08
CA PRO A 124 9.68 10.98 -6.77
C PRO A 124 10.45 10.54 -8.02
N SER A 125 11.73 10.86 -8.01
CA SER A 125 12.75 10.48 -8.98
C SER A 125 12.81 8.95 -9.07
N GLY A 126 12.48 8.40 -10.24
CA GLY A 126 12.39 6.93 -10.44
C GLY A 126 10.97 6.34 -10.39
N ALA A 127 9.93 7.14 -10.07
CA ALA A 127 8.53 6.71 -10.19
C ALA A 127 8.13 6.31 -11.62
N GLY A 128 8.87 6.79 -12.63
CA GLY A 128 8.60 6.57 -14.05
C GLY A 128 9.30 5.36 -14.70
N THR A 129 10.22 4.67 -14.02
CA THR A 129 11.16 3.75 -14.72
C THR A 129 10.83 2.25 -14.65
N ARG A 130 9.69 1.81 -14.09
CA ARG A 130 9.27 0.39 -14.16
C ARG A 130 8.48 0.02 -15.43
N LYS A 131 8.93 0.49 -16.59
CA LYS A 131 8.59 -0.14 -17.88
C LYS A 131 9.91 -0.47 -18.59
N SER A 132 10.05 -1.72 -18.99
CA SER A 132 11.19 -2.31 -19.72
C SER A 132 12.32 -2.93 -18.88
N ALA A 133 12.03 -4.06 -18.24
CA ALA A 133 13.04 -5.09 -18.00
C ALA A 133 12.40 -6.49 -17.96
N ARG A 134 11.35 -6.73 -18.74
CA ARG A 134 10.74 -8.05 -18.89
C ARG A 134 10.77 -8.46 -20.36
N SER A 135 11.69 -9.38 -20.64
CA SER A 135 11.69 -10.31 -21.78
C SER A 135 12.23 -9.82 -23.12
N GLN A 136 13.53 -9.49 -23.16
CA GLN A 136 14.36 -9.86 -24.31
C GLN A 136 15.47 -10.78 -23.80
N SER A 137 15.18 -12.08 -23.70
CA SER A 137 16.19 -13.14 -23.76
C SER A 137 15.53 -14.51 -23.86
N ALA A 138 16.08 -15.28 -24.79
CA ALA A 138 15.96 -16.73 -24.96
C ALA A 138 14.62 -17.29 -25.47
N THR A 139 14.50 -17.27 -26.79
CA THR A 139 13.88 -18.35 -27.57
C THR A 139 14.41 -19.70 -27.07
N PRO A 140 13.58 -20.64 -26.55
CA PRO A 140 14.01 -22.01 -26.43
C PRO A 140 13.93 -22.65 -27.82
N SER A 141 15.09 -22.80 -28.46
CA SER A 141 15.30 -23.78 -29.52
C SER A 141 14.92 -25.15 -28.98
N ARG A 142 13.72 -25.63 -29.30
CA ARG A 142 13.33 -27.04 -29.16
C ARG A 142 13.70 -27.74 -30.47
N SER A 143 14.95 -28.14 -30.61
CA SER A 143 15.33 -29.18 -31.55
C SER A 143 14.79 -30.52 -31.04
N TRP A 144 13.86 -31.12 -31.79
CA TRP A 144 13.47 -32.52 -31.61
C TRP A 144 14.55 -33.41 -32.22
N PRO A 145 14.92 -34.56 -31.62
CA PRO A 145 15.72 -35.55 -32.30
C PRO A 145 14.84 -36.36 -33.28
N PRO A 146 15.42 -36.88 -34.39
CA PRO A 146 14.68 -37.75 -35.29
C PRO A 146 14.40 -39.10 -34.62
N ARG A 147 13.16 -39.57 -34.78
CA ARG A 147 12.74 -40.93 -34.41
C ARG A 147 13.59 -41.93 -35.20
N ALA A 148 14.47 -42.65 -34.52
CA ALA A 148 15.10 -43.84 -35.07
C ALA A 148 14.02 -44.91 -35.24
N TYR A 149 13.75 -45.27 -36.49
CA TYR A 149 13.17 -46.57 -36.86
C TYR A 149 14.25 -47.63 -36.67
N LEU A 150 13.85 -48.82 -36.19
CA LEU A 150 14.34 -50.17 -36.54
C LEU A 150 14.01 -51.18 -35.42
N PRO A 151 13.97 -52.49 -35.68
CA PRO A 151 13.48 -53.21 -36.87
C PRO A 151 12.18 -53.98 -36.61
#